data_AF-A0A842R616-F1
#
_entry.id   AF-A0A842R616-F1
#
_cell.length_a   1.000
_cell.length_b   1.000
_cell.length_c   1.000
_cell.angle_alpha   90.00
_cell.angle_beta   90.00
_cell.angle_gamma   90.00
#
_symmetry.space_group_name_H-M   'P 1'
#
loop_
_entity.id
_entity.type
_entity.pdbx_description
1 polymer ?
#
loop_
_entity_poly.entity_id
_entity_poly.type
_entity_poly.pdbx_seq_one_letter_code
_entity_poly.pdbx_strand_id
1 'polypeptide(L)'
;MNAKAWEFRKWLFETDPADLEDMKKQRVDGQPIGEIARNYSISRAELERLFTVNNIHPRKGSLPGLQDRLNARNSGLRASSPYKGSRSLIILKCERDHEFSRTPHSLLTGHTTCPKCYADGYSRSETNCKIILEQITGTHFSKCNPGSIPWLKNELGNHLEVDMLSDELMIAVRYMGEQHYHHVQWMHDSIEEFKHLQNKDRIKRELLESHGYHVIDVPFTVSPSEMQHYLEEKLKNAGIHEVNFRVALFRHHGFMYKCLVRSPYPVECPNQSPREFLDGKKRRSVLALQEIISRIGDHDLPMEPFTSHDYRRASSFSITGLDEASRSSLASMFIDDLIITRYHAGGSHPVPRIADALDEDAVSHDVVLREIFLNDPQAMAIELPAWCSTRMLSGHVDLIRSIDDTRIEICEYKAVPERDFIPHVPQVVAYGMMVNSMIGKAASIAPAEMDVRCLLFNKKVAWSFAMRDASTILNRMLAARESRQPGMQDREDPMPPGTRGKLKK
;
A
#
# COMPACT_ATOMS: atom_id res chain seq x y z
N MET A 1 -32.24 -0.59 18.17
CA MET A 1 -33.22 -0.84 17.10
C MET A 1 -34.44 -1.46 17.74
N ASN A 2 -35.65 -0.98 17.44
CA ASN A 2 -36.86 -1.67 17.90
C ASN A 2 -37.10 -2.94 17.05
N ALA A 3 -37.95 -3.86 17.53
CA ALA A 3 -38.22 -5.13 16.85
C ALA A 3 -38.73 -4.95 15.40
N LYS A 4 -39.54 -3.91 15.16
CA LYS A 4 -40.07 -3.57 13.83
C LYS A 4 -38.98 -3.13 12.83
N ALA A 5 -37.98 -2.39 13.29
CA ALA A 5 -36.83 -1.99 12.49
C ALA A 5 -35.91 -3.18 12.17
N TRP A 6 -35.89 -4.20 13.03
CA TRP A 6 -35.17 -5.45 12.77
C TRP A 6 -35.89 -6.31 11.73
N GLU A 7 -37.22 -6.44 11.84
CA GLU A 7 -38.08 -7.10 10.83
C GLU A 7 -37.96 -6.45 9.44
N PHE A 8 -38.04 -5.11 9.37
CA PHE A 8 -37.84 -4.38 8.11
C PHE A 8 -36.43 -4.56 7.54
N ARG A 9 -35.40 -4.62 8.40
CA ARG A 9 -34.03 -4.87 7.98
C ARG A 9 -33.88 -6.29 7.42
N LYS A 10 -34.47 -7.29 8.07
CA LYS A 10 -34.47 -8.69 7.60
C LYS A 10 -35.16 -8.81 6.23
N TRP A 11 -36.32 -8.17 6.07
CA TRP A 11 -37.04 -8.10 4.79
C TRP A 11 -36.18 -7.48 3.67
N LEU A 12 -35.45 -6.39 3.96
CA LEU A 12 -34.54 -5.73 3.01
C LEU A 12 -33.41 -6.64 2.52
N PHE A 13 -33.00 -7.64 3.31
CA PHE A 13 -31.93 -8.59 2.97
C PHE A 13 -32.44 -9.83 2.22
N GLU A 14 -33.71 -10.17 2.37
CA GLU A 14 -34.34 -11.35 1.75
C GLU A 14 -34.93 -11.05 0.36
N THR A 15 -34.91 -9.78 -0.09
CA THR A 15 -35.38 -9.38 -1.42
C THR A 15 -34.30 -9.65 -2.48
N ASP A 16 -34.67 -10.28 -3.59
CA ASP A 16 -33.77 -10.80 -4.64
C ASP A 16 -32.93 -9.68 -5.31
N PRO A 17 -31.60 -9.86 -5.49
CA PRO A 17 -30.74 -8.92 -6.21
C PRO A 17 -31.16 -8.56 -7.65
N ALA A 18 -32.05 -9.32 -8.29
CA ALA A 18 -32.57 -8.99 -9.62
C ALA A 18 -33.35 -7.65 -9.67
N ASP A 19 -33.81 -7.11 -8.54
CA ASP A 19 -34.53 -5.82 -8.43
C ASP A 19 -33.62 -4.59 -8.23
N LEU A 20 -32.31 -4.73 -8.47
CA LEU A 20 -31.30 -3.67 -8.26
C LEU A 20 -31.54 -2.38 -9.08
N GLU A 21 -32.29 -2.45 -10.18
CA GLU A 21 -32.65 -1.29 -11.00
C GLU A 21 -33.77 -0.43 -10.37
N ASP A 22 -34.62 -1.05 -9.55
CA ASP A 22 -35.70 -0.38 -8.81
C ASP A 22 -35.21 0.15 -7.45
N MET A 23 -34.21 -0.52 -6.83
CA MET A 23 -33.50 0.00 -5.65
C MET A 23 -32.78 1.34 -5.91
N LYS A 24 -32.22 1.54 -7.11
CA LYS A 24 -31.65 2.85 -7.52
C LYS A 24 -32.71 3.96 -7.62
N LYS A 25 -33.98 3.59 -7.82
CA LYS A 25 -35.15 4.51 -7.88
C LYS A 25 -35.90 4.61 -6.55
N GLN A 26 -35.41 3.96 -5.48
CA GLN A 26 -36.07 3.87 -4.18
C GLN A 26 -37.47 3.23 -4.24
N ARG A 27 -37.66 2.23 -5.11
CA ARG A 27 -38.90 1.45 -5.23
C ARG A 27 -38.63 -0.05 -5.11
N VAL A 28 -39.63 -0.80 -4.64
CA VAL A 28 -39.65 -2.29 -4.61
C VAL A 28 -41.07 -2.70 -5.00
N ASP A 29 -41.22 -3.62 -5.96
CA ASP A 29 -42.51 -3.99 -6.58
C ASP A 29 -43.33 -2.76 -7.04
N GLY A 30 -42.66 -1.72 -7.55
CA GLY A 30 -43.29 -0.48 -8.01
C GLY A 30 -43.76 0.49 -6.92
N GLN A 31 -43.67 0.16 -5.62
CA GLN A 31 -44.02 1.06 -4.51
C GLN A 31 -42.81 1.82 -3.94
N PRO A 32 -42.94 3.10 -3.54
CA PRO A 32 -41.85 3.85 -2.90
C PRO A 32 -41.44 3.24 -1.56
N ILE A 33 -40.14 3.05 -1.33
CA ILE A 33 -39.62 2.43 -0.10
C ILE A 33 -39.95 3.23 1.18
N GLY A 34 -40.13 4.56 1.04
CA GLY A 34 -40.58 5.42 2.13
C GLY A 34 -42.07 5.28 2.48
N GLU A 35 -42.86 4.64 1.63
CA GLU A 35 -44.25 4.26 1.90
C GLU A 35 -44.33 2.90 2.59
N ILE A 36 -43.52 1.93 2.13
CA ILE A 36 -43.36 0.64 2.81
C ILE A 36 -42.83 0.84 4.24
N ALA A 37 -41.82 1.70 4.44
CA ALA A 37 -41.27 2.01 5.76
C ALA A 37 -42.31 2.63 6.73
N ARG A 38 -43.30 3.36 6.21
CA ARG A 38 -44.41 3.91 7.02
C ARG A 38 -45.31 2.81 7.58
N ASN A 39 -45.53 1.72 6.83
CA ASN A 39 -46.29 0.56 7.29
C ASN A 39 -45.61 -0.14 8.49
N TYR A 40 -44.28 -0.02 8.59
CA TYR A 40 -43.48 -0.51 9.73
C TYR A 40 -43.27 0.54 10.83
N SER A 41 -43.92 1.71 10.73
CA SER A 41 -43.77 2.85 11.65
C SER A 41 -42.32 3.36 11.77
N ILE A 42 -41.53 3.24 10.70
CA ILE A 42 -40.14 3.69 10.68
C ILE A 42 -40.09 5.15 10.25
N SER A 43 -39.44 6.00 11.06
CA SER A 43 -39.28 7.41 10.72
C SER A 43 -38.31 7.59 9.55
N ARG A 44 -38.44 8.69 8.80
CA ARG A 44 -37.52 9.02 7.69
C ARG A 44 -36.06 9.09 8.15
N ALA A 45 -35.80 9.58 9.36
CA ALA A 45 -34.46 9.65 9.93
C ALA A 45 -33.89 8.26 10.28
N GLU A 46 -34.71 7.33 10.76
CA GLU A 46 -34.28 5.95 11.01
C GLU A 46 -34.05 5.18 9.71
N LEU A 47 -34.91 5.38 8.71
CA LEU A 47 -34.75 4.83 7.39
C LEU A 47 -33.41 5.28 6.76
N GLU A 48 -33.07 6.57 6.88
CA GLU A 48 -31.79 7.11 6.40
C GLU A 48 -30.56 6.52 7.13
N ARG A 49 -30.67 6.26 8.45
CA ARG A 49 -29.60 5.57 9.20
C ARG A 49 -29.43 4.13 8.74
N LEU A 50 -30.52 3.40 8.48
CA LEU A 50 -30.46 2.02 8.00
C LEU A 50 -29.75 1.91 6.64
N PHE A 51 -29.97 2.85 5.72
CA PHE A 51 -29.27 2.88 4.43
C PHE A 51 -27.79 3.26 4.55
N THR A 52 -27.45 4.15 5.49
CA THR A 52 -26.06 4.57 5.74
C THR A 52 -25.24 3.43 6.34
N VAL A 53 -25.83 2.62 7.23
CA VAL A 53 -25.19 1.46 7.87
C VAL A 53 -24.99 0.30 6.88
N ASN A 54 -25.83 0.19 5.85
CA ASN A 54 -25.80 -0.92 4.89
C ASN A 54 -25.09 -0.57 3.55
N ASN A 55 -24.35 0.55 3.46
CA ASN A 55 -23.63 0.97 2.24
C ASN A 55 -24.46 1.05 0.94
N ILE A 56 -25.77 1.23 1.06
CA ILE A 56 -26.64 1.46 -0.10
C ILE A 56 -26.57 2.94 -0.47
N HIS A 57 -25.56 3.24 -1.28
CA HIS A 57 -25.12 4.52 -1.88
C HIS A 57 -24.68 5.65 -0.94
N PRO A 58 -23.38 6.05 -0.95
CA PRO A 58 -22.99 7.36 -0.46
C PRO A 58 -23.69 8.43 -1.31
N ARG A 59 -24.42 9.36 -0.66
CA ARG A 59 -25.11 10.47 -1.34
C ARG A 59 -24.17 11.12 -2.36
N LYS A 60 -24.70 11.57 -3.51
CA LYS A 60 -23.97 12.40 -4.50
C LYS A 60 -23.25 13.62 -3.88
N GLY A 61 -23.62 13.99 -2.65
CA GLY A 61 -23.02 15.05 -1.86
C GLY A 61 -22.15 14.62 -0.65
N SER A 62 -21.56 13.41 -0.63
CA SER A 62 -20.60 13.02 0.41
C SER A 62 -19.16 12.90 -0.13
N LEU A 63 -18.17 13.03 0.76
CA LEU A 63 -16.75 12.89 0.43
C LEU A 63 -16.41 11.49 -0.13
N PRO A 64 -16.89 10.37 0.47
CA PRO A 64 -16.74 9.04 -0.15
C PRO A 64 -17.34 8.97 -1.55
N GLY A 65 -18.54 9.51 -1.76
CA GLY A 65 -19.18 9.52 -3.08
C GLY A 65 -18.48 10.42 -4.10
N LEU A 66 -17.70 11.41 -3.68
CA LEU A 66 -16.79 12.14 -4.57
C LEU A 66 -15.55 11.30 -4.90
N GLN A 67 -14.93 10.68 -3.90
CA GLN A 67 -13.73 9.86 -4.10
C GLN A 67 -13.99 8.69 -5.05
N ASP A 68 -15.14 8.00 -4.93
CA ASP A 68 -15.53 6.92 -5.84
C ASP A 68 -15.64 7.38 -7.30
N ARG A 69 -16.18 8.58 -7.52
CA ARG A 69 -16.29 9.18 -8.87
C ARG A 69 -14.95 9.62 -9.45
N LEU A 70 -14.01 10.06 -8.61
CA LEU A 70 -12.63 10.34 -9.02
C LEU A 70 -11.93 9.03 -9.42
N ASN A 71 -12.10 7.97 -8.62
CA ASN A 71 -11.54 6.65 -8.90
C ASN A 71 -12.10 6.05 -10.19
N ALA A 72 -13.41 6.14 -10.44
CA ALA A 72 -14.05 5.64 -11.67
C ALA A 72 -13.55 6.32 -12.95
N ARG A 73 -12.96 7.51 -12.83
CA ARG A 73 -12.34 8.26 -13.94
C ARG A 73 -10.83 8.03 -14.05
N ASN A 74 -10.28 7.16 -13.20
CA ASN A 74 -8.85 6.90 -13.06
C ASN A 74 -8.02 8.18 -12.92
N SER A 75 -8.49 9.14 -12.09
CA SER A 75 -7.90 10.48 -12.06
C SER A 75 -6.59 10.57 -11.28
N GLY A 76 -6.22 9.57 -10.47
CA GLY A 76 -5.05 9.62 -9.58
C GLY A 76 -5.12 10.73 -8.52
N LEU A 77 -6.32 11.17 -8.14
CA LEU A 77 -6.54 12.29 -7.20
C LEU A 77 -7.30 11.83 -5.95
N ARG A 78 -6.83 12.26 -4.77
CA ARG A 78 -7.43 11.98 -3.46
C ARG A 78 -7.94 13.26 -2.82
N ALA A 79 -9.17 13.29 -2.34
CA ALA A 79 -9.69 14.43 -1.60
C ALA A 79 -9.19 14.39 -0.14
N SER A 80 -8.48 15.44 0.28
CA SER A 80 -7.88 15.60 1.62
C SER A 80 -8.73 16.43 2.59
N SER A 81 -9.68 17.24 2.07
CA SER A 81 -10.58 18.05 2.89
C SER A 81 -12.05 17.60 2.81
N PRO A 82 -12.90 17.91 3.81
CA PRO A 82 -14.32 17.59 3.78
C PRO A 82 -15.04 18.14 2.55
N TYR A 83 -15.88 17.33 1.92
CA TYR A 83 -16.75 17.76 0.82
C TYR A 83 -17.92 18.58 1.37
N LYS A 84 -18.00 19.85 0.97
CA LYS A 84 -19.08 20.77 1.37
C LYS A 84 -20.11 21.05 0.27
N GLY A 85 -19.83 20.65 -0.99
CA GLY A 85 -20.71 20.87 -2.14
C GLY A 85 -19.98 20.82 -3.49
N SER A 86 -20.71 20.88 -4.61
CA SER A 86 -20.13 20.76 -5.95
C SER A 86 -19.28 21.97 -6.37
N ARG A 87 -19.54 23.14 -5.79
CA ARG A 87 -18.85 24.39 -6.07
C ARG A 87 -17.88 24.84 -4.97
N SER A 88 -17.86 24.16 -3.82
CA SER A 88 -16.89 24.45 -2.77
C SER A 88 -15.52 23.89 -3.15
N LEU A 89 -14.46 24.67 -2.95
CA LEU A 89 -13.10 24.15 -3.09
C LEU A 89 -12.87 23.00 -2.12
N ILE A 90 -12.23 21.95 -2.63
CA ILE A 90 -11.69 20.86 -1.84
C ILE A 90 -10.19 20.76 -2.07
N ILE A 91 -9.45 20.41 -1.02
CA ILE A 91 -8.03 20.08 -1.11
C ILE A 91 -7.92 18.68 -1.69
N LEU A 92 -7.09 18.54 -2.71
CA LEU A 92 -6.77 17.29 -3.39
C LEU A 92 -5.28 17.02 -3.25
N LYS A 93 -4.94 15.75 -3.26
CA LYS A 93 -3.58 15.23 -3.27
C LYS A 93 -3.45 14.25 -4.43
N CYS A 94 -2.47 14.41 -5.30
CA CYS A 94 -2.21 13.43 -6.35
C CYS A 94 -1.36 12.26 -5.83
N GLU A 95 -1.08 11.28 -6.68
CA GLU A 95 -0.21 10.13 -6.35
C GLU A 95 1.24 10.52 -6.04
N ARG A 96 1.71 11.68 -6.52
CA ARG A 96 3.00 12.29 -6.17
C ARG A 96 2.93 13.20 -4.95
N ASP A 97 1.88 13.08 -4.14
CA ASP A 97 1.65 13.83 -2.91
C ASP A 97 1.52 15.37 -3.07
N HIS A 98 1.39 15.86 -4.31
CA HIS A 98 1.15 17.27 -4.58
C HIS A 98 -0.23 17.70 -4.12
N GLU A 99 -0.28 18.65 -3.19
CA GLU A 99 -1.54 19.27 -2.76
C GLU A 99 -1.93 20.48 -3.63
N PHE A 100 -3.20 20.53 -3.98
CA PHE A 100 -3.83 21.64 -4.70
C PHE A 100 -5.34 21.68 -4.45
N SER A 101 -6.00 22.80 -4.70
CA SER A 101 -7.45 22.94 -4.47
C SER A 101 -8.25 23.10 -5.76
N ARG A 102 -9.38 22.38 -5.87
CA ARG A 102 -10.32 22.50 -7.01
C ARG A 102 -11.75 22.25 -6.58
N THR A 103 -12.70 22.70 -7.40
CA THR A 103 -14.13 22.42 -7.16
C THR A 103 -14.48 21.02 -7.69
N PRO A 104 -15.30 20.25 -6.97
CA PRO A 104 -15.76 18.95 -7.43
C PRO A 104 -16.47 18.98 -8.79
N HIS A 105 -17.17 20.08 -9.12
CA HIS A 105 -17.73 20.30 -10.45
C HIS A 105 -16.62 20.26 -11.52
N SER A 106 -15.56 21.05 -11.38
CA SER A 106 -14.40 21.05 -12.29
C SER A 106 -13.75 19.67 -12.43
N LEU A 107 -13.66 18.91 -11.33
CA LEU A 107 -13.07 17.56 -11.34
C LEU A 107 -13.91 16.54 -12.11
N LEU A 108 -15.24 16.66 -12.02
CA LEU A 108 -16.17 15.67 -12.57
C LEU A 108 -16.63 15.99 -13.99
N THR A 109 -16.74 17.28 -14.34
CA THR A 109 -17.17 17.72 -15.68
C THR A 109 -16.02 18.09 -16.60
N GLY A 110 -14.80 18.29 -16.06
CA GLY A 110 -13.63 18.68 -16.83
C GLY A 110 -12.52 17.62 -16.88
N HIS A 111 -11.39 18.01 -17.50
CA HIS A 111 -10.14 17.24 -17.58
C HIS A 111 -9.12 17.71 -16.53
N THR A 112 -9.56 17.82 -15.27
CA THR A 112 -8.69 18.36 -14.21
C THR A 112 -7.68 17.30 -13.76
N THR A 113 -6.38 17.58 -13.95
CA THR A 113 -5.26 16.81 -13.41
C THR A 113 -4.56 17.58 -12.28
N CYS A 114 -3.55 16.98 -11.65
CA CYS A 114 -2.70 17.71 -10.73
C CYS A 114 -1.95 18.83 -11.48
N PRO A 115 -2.12 20.11 -11.12
CA PRO A 115 -1.46 21.22 -11.81
C PRO A 115 0.06 21.17 -11.64
N LYS A 116 0.56 20.58 -10.56
CA LYS A 116 2.00 20.36 -10.36
C LYS A 116 2.51 19.24 -11.26
N CYS A 117 1.81 18.09 -11.34
CA CYS A 117 2.17 17.05 -12.30
C CYS A 117 1.98 17.48 -13.76
N TYR A 118 1.01 18.35 -14.04
CA TYR A 118 0.84 18.94 -15.36
C TYR A 118 1.96 19.94 -15.66
N ALA A 119 2.43 20.69 -14.66
CA ALA A 119 3.60 21.54 -14.77
C ALA A 119 4.90 20.74 -15.01
N ASP A 120 4.94 19.44 -14.65
CA ASP A 120 6.02 18.53 -15.04
C ASP A 120 6.05 18.22 -16.56
N GLY A 121 5.05 18.69 -17.33
CA GLY A 121 5.07 18.73 -18.79
C GLY A 121 4.59 17.46 -19.50
N TYR A 122 3.97 16.50 -18.81
CA TYR A 122 3.53 15.24 -19.40
C TYR A 122 2.10 15.25 -19.94
N SER A 123 1.85 14.60 -21.09
CA SER A 123 0.49 14.31 -21.56
C SER A 123 -0.20 13.24 -20.69
N ARG A 124 -1.52 13.05 -20.84
CA ARG A 124 -2.26 12.02 -20.09
C ARG A 124 -1.73 10.61 -20.37
N SER A 125 -1.39 10.34 -21.62
CA SER A 125 -0.90 9.03 -22.03
C SER A 125 0.55 8.80 -21.59
N GLU A 126 1.41 9.83 -21.67
CA GLU A 126 2.75 9.77 -21.07
C GLU A 126 2.69 9.55 -19.56
N THR A 127 1.75 10.22 -18.87
CA THR A 127 1.56 10.04 -17.43
C THR A 127 1.19 8.58 -17.09
N ASN A 128 0.24 7.99 -17.83
CA ASN A 128 -0.14 6.59 -17.61
C ASN A 128 1.02 5.63 -17.90
N CYS A 129 1.74 5.85 -19.00
CA CYS A 129 2.92 5.10 -19.37
C CYS A 129 3.99 5.17 -18.28
N LYS A 130 4.29 6.36 -17.77
CA LYS A 130 5.24 6.59 -16.69
C LYS A 130 4.86 5.85 -15.41
N ILE A 131 3.60 5.96 -14.99
CA ILE A 131 3.12 5.28 -13.77
C ILE A 131 3.33 3.77 -13.90
N ILE A 132 2.94 3.19 -15.03
CA ILE A 132 3.07 1.75 -15.27
C ILE A 132 4.55 1.35 -15.35
N LEU A 133 5.39 2.11 -16.04
CA LEU A 133 6.84 1.90 -16.07
C LEU A 133 7.45 1.89 -14.67
N GLU A 134 7.22 2.93 -13.87
CA GLU A 134 7.75 3.01 -12.49
C GLU A 134 7.14 1.95 -11.57
N GLN A 135 5.93 1.45 -11.89
CA GLN A 135 5.34 0.32 -11.19
C GLN A 135 6.04 -0.99 -11.52
N ILE A 136 6.28 -1.24 -12.81
CA ILE A 136 6.96 -2.44 -13.31
C ILE A 136 8.41 -2.44 -12.85
N THR A 137 9.15 -1.35 -13.06
CA THR A 137 10.60 -1.33 -12.81
C THR A 137 10.98 -1.00 -11.38
N GLY A 138 10.10 -0.31 -10.63
CA GLY A 138 10.41 0.22 -9.30
C GLY A 138 11.38 1.41 -9.30
N THR A 139 11.87 1.83 -10.46
CA THR A 139 12.79 2.96 -10.63
C THR A 139 12.02 4.22 -11.03
N HIS A 140 12.59 5.40 -10.76
CA HIS A 140 12.00 6.66 -11.21
C HIS A 140 12.38 6.94 -12.67
N PHE A 141 11.41 7.41 -13.46
CA PHE A 141 11.63 7.92 -14.80
C PHE A 141 11.48 9.43 -14.82
N SER A 142 12.47 10.15 -15.35
CA SER A 142 12.49 11.61 -15.41
C SER A 142 12.13 12.12 -16.81
N LYS A 143 11.54 13.31 -16.90
CA LYS A 143 11.40 14.02 -18.17
C LYS A 143 12.68 14.76 -18.42
N CYS A 144 13.29 14.57 -19.58
CA CYS A 144 14.50 15.31 -19.93
C CYS A 144 14.11 16.56 -20.69
N ASN A 145 14.15 17.69 -19.97
CA ASN A 145 13.91 19.00 -20.55
C ASN A 145 15.13 19.49 -21.36
N PRO A 146 14.93 20.44 -22.30
CA PRO A 146 16.01 21.05 -23.07
C PRO A 146 17.05 21.68 -22.14
N GLY A 147 18.25 21.08 -22.06
CA GLY A 147 19.37 21.59 -21.28
C GLY A 147 19.93 20.65 -20.21
N SER A 148 19.17 19.64 -19.75
CA SER A 148 19.65 18.71 -18.72
C SER A 148 20.62 17.65 -19.25
N ILE A 149 20.64 17.42 -20.56
CA ILE A 149 21.51 16.45 -21.23
C ILE A 149 22.33 17.18 -22.31
N PRO A 150 23.60 17.52 -22.04
CA PRO A 150 24.41 18.34 -22.94
C PRO A 150 24.62 17.75 -24.33
N TRP A 151 24.68 16.41 -24.42
CA TRP A 151 24.92 15.67 -25.67
C TRP A 151 23.65 15.43 -26.50
N LEU A 152 22.47 15.61 -25.92
CA LEU A 152 21.20 15.35 -26.60
C LEU A 152 20.73 16.58 -27.40
N LYS A 153 21.38 16.81 -28.54
CA LYS A 153 21.15 17.95 -29.44
C LYS A 153 21.04 17.51 -30.89
N ASN A 154 20.25 18.22 -31.69
CA ASN A 154 20.25 18.03 -33.14
C ASN A 154 21.48 18.66 -33.82
N GLU A 155 21.60 18.48 -35.14
CA GLU A 155 22.70 19.01 -35.96
C GLU A 155 22.86 20.54 -35.89
N LEU A 156 21.79 21.26 -35.55
CA LEU A 156 21.78 22.72 -35.40
C LEU A 156 22.12 23.17 -33.96
N GLY A 157 22.41 22.23 -33.06
CA GLY A 157 22.72 22.50 -31.66
C GLY A 157 21.50 22.69 -30.75
N ASN A 158 20.28 22.52 -31.27
CA ASN A 158 19.06 22.61 -30.47
C ASN A 158 18.89 21.34 -29.64
N HIS A 159 18.58 21.49 -28.36
CA HIS A 159 18.33 20.36 -27.47
C HIS A 159 17.08 19.57 -27.89
N LEU A 160 17.15 18.24 -27.70
CA LEU A 160 16.02 17.34 -27.90
C LEU A 160 15.45 16.88 -26.55
N GLU A 161 14.14 16.63 -26.52
CA GLU A 161 13.43 16.15 -25.33
C GLU A 161 13.19 14.65 -25.38
N VAL A 162 13.21 14.00 -24.22
CA VAL A 162 12.85 12.60 -24.02
C VAL A 162 11.77 12.55 -22.96
N ASP A 163 10.72 11.78 -23.24
CA ASP A 163 9.54 11.74 -22.38
C ASP A 163 9.89 11.14 -21.02
N MET A 164 10.52 9.96 -21.01
CA MET A 164 10.84 9.21 -19.78
C MET A 164 12.24 8.61 -19.89
N LEU A 165 13.14 8.99 -18.98
CA LEU A 165 14.52 8.47 -18.92
C LEU A 165 14.83 7.89 -17.53
N SER A 166 15.44 6.71 -17.50
CA SER A 166 16.03 6.10 -16.31
C SER A 166 17.49 5.77 -16.58
N ASP A 167 18.40 6.55 -15.98
CA ASP A 167 19.85 6.32 -16.06
C ASP A 167 20.24 5.04 -15.34
N GLU A 168 19.56 4.73 -14.24
CA GLU A 168 19.77 3.51 -13.45
C GLU A 168 19.61 2.25 -14.30
N LEU A 169 18.57 2.22 -15.14
CA LEU A 169 18.28 1.08 -16.02
C LEU A 169 18.88 1.24 -17.42
N MET A 170 19.51 2.38 -17.72
CA MET A 170 19.88 2.77 -19.07
C MET A 170 18.72 2.60 -20.07
N ILE A 171 17.51 3.07 -19.70
CA ILE A 171 16.32 3.04 -20.58
C ILE A 171 15.84 4.45 -20.88
N ALA A 172 15.52 4.69 -22.15
CA ALA A 172 14.72 5.82 -22.61
C ALA A 172 13.39 5.31 -23.17
N VAL A 173 12.26 5.81 -22.65
CA VAL A 173 10.93 5.53 -23.19
C VAL A 173 10.35 6.78 -23.82
N ARG A 174 9.79 6.61 -25.02
CA ARG A 174 9.18 7.69 -25.81
C ARG A 174 7.75 7.32 -26.17
N TYR A 175 6.80 8.19 -25.85
CA TYR A 175 5.40 8.00 -26.20
C TYR A 175 5.12 8.63 -27.57
N MET A 176 4.82 7.82 -28.58
CA MET A 176 4.71 8.25 -29.97
C MET A 176 3.24 8.46 -30.36
N GLY A 177 2.82 9.72 -30.43
CA GLY A 177 1.51 10.14 -30.95
C GLY A 177 1.29 9.82 -32.44
N GLU A 178 0.05 9.94 -32.93
CA GLU A 178 -0.31 9.69 -34.33
C GLU A 178 0.51 10.54 -35.32
N GLN A 179 0.82 11.78 -34.94
CA GLN A 179 1.60 12.72 -35.73
C GLN A 179 3.02 12.22 -36.05
N HIS A 180 3.57 11.25 -35.30
CA HIS A 180 4.88 10.66 -35.58
C HIS A 180 4.84 9.64 -36.73
N TYR A 181 3.65 9.10 -37.04
CA TYR A 181 3.44 8.03 -38.02
C TYR A 181 2.74 8.50 -39.29
N HIS A 182 1.84 9.48 -39.16
CA HIS A 182 1.00 9.94 -40.25
C HIS A 182 1.02 11.47 -40.37
N HIS A 183 0.90 11.96 -41.60
CA HIS A 183 0.67 13.37 -41.85
C HIS A 183 -0.76 13.75 -41.46
N VAL A 184 -0.91 14.26 -40.24
CA VAL A 184 -2.17 14.76 -39.69
C VAL A 184 -2.32 16.27 -39.96
N GLN A 185 -3.30 16.68 -40.78
CA GLN A 185 -3.45 18.07 -41.26
C GLN A 185 -3.60 19.15 -40.18
N TRP A 186 -4.09 18.80 -38.99
CA TRP A 186 -4.24 19.76 -37.88
C TRP A 186 -3.02 19.84 -36.96
N MET A 187 -2.04 18.94 -37.16
CA MET A 187 -0.77 18.88 -36.40
C MET A 187 0.45 19.18 -37.27
N HIS A 188 0.29 19.21 -38.59
CA HIS A 188 1.32 19.53 -39.55
C HIS A 188 0.78 20.52 -40.57
N ASP A 189 1.49 21.63 -40.73
CA ASP A 189 1.20 22.63 -41.75
C ASP A 189 1.63 22.15 -43.15
N SER A 190 2.58 21.21 -43.21
CA SER A 190 3.09 20.64 -44.47
C SER A 190 3.67 19.23 -44.34
N ILE A 191 3.85 18.56 -45.49
CA ILE A 191 4.53 17.26 -45.58
C ILE A 191 6.00 17.39 -45.16
N GLU A 192 6.62 18.53 -45.43
CA GLU A 192 7.99 18.85 -45.05
C GLU A 192 8.16 18.92 -43.53
N GLU A 193 7.21 19.51 -42.81
CA GLU A 193 7.21 19.54 -41.35
C GLU A 193 7.10 18.13 -40.75
N PHE A 194 6.19 17.31 -41.29
CA PHE A 194 6.07 15.91 -40.90
C PHE A 194 7.38 15.14 -41.12
N LYS A 195 8.03 15.31 -42.29
CA LYS A 195 9.35 14.72 -42.56
C LYS A 195 10.43 15.23 -41.60
N HIS A 196 10.37 16.51 -41.23
CA HIS A 196 11.29 17.09 -40.26
C HIS A 196 11.08 16.48 -38.87
N LEU A 197 9.84 16.26 -38.43
CA LEU A 197 9.51 15.56 -37.20
C LEU A 197 10.08 14.13 -37.19
N GLN A 198 9.87 13.38 -38.28
CA GLN A 198 10.44 12.03 -38.42
C GLN A 198 11.97 12.02 -38.35
N ASN A 199 12.64 12.98 -39.00
CA ASN A 199 14.10 13.11 -38.90
C ASN A 199 14.56 13.44 -37.46
N LYS A 200 13.81 14.30 -36.75
CA LYS A 200 14.08 14.64 -35.34
C LYS A 200 13.98 13.40 -34.45
N ASP A 201 13.00 12.53 -34.66
CA ASP A 201 12.84 11.30 -33.88
C ASP A 201 13.91 10.25 -34.20
N ARG A 202 14.37 10.18 -35.45
CA ARG A 202 15.51 9.35 -35.87
C ARG A 202 16.79 9.77 -35.15
N ILE A 203 17.17 11.05 -35.25
CA ILE A 203 18.38 11.59 -34.61
C ILE A 203 18.32 11.39 -33.09
N LYS A 204 17.16 11.63 -32.46
CA LYS A 204 16.96 11.41 -31.02
C LYS A 204 17.27 9.96 -30.62
N ARG A 205 16.77 8.99 -31.39
CA ARG A 205 17.00 7.56 -31.15
C ARG A 205 18.49 7.23 -31.26
N GLU A 206 19.14 7.64 -32.35
CA GLU A 206 20.57 7.38 -32.58
C GLU A 206 21.46 7.96 -31.47
N LEU A 207 21.13 9.16 -30.97
CA LEU A 207 21.85 9.77 -29.86
C LEU A 207 21.69 8.99 -28.55
N LEU A 208 20.46 8.58 -28.22
CA LEU A 208 20.20 7.77 -27.03
C LEU A 208 20.94 6.42 -27.09
N GLU A 209 20.83 5.71 -28.21
CA GLU A 209 21.45 4.39 -28.39
C GLU A 209 22.98 4.47 -28.38
N SER A 210 23.58 5.49 -29.01
CA SER A 210 25.03 5.70 -28.98
C SER A 210 25.59 6.05 -27.60
N HIS A 211 24.74 6.54 -26.69
CA HIS A 211 25.07 6.79 -25.28
C HIS A 211 24.69 5.64 -24.36
N GLY A 212 24.32 4.48 -24.92
CA GLY A 212 24.11 3.24 -24.16
C GLY A 212 22.68 3.04 -23.65
N TYR A 213 21.72 3.90 -23.99
CA TYR A 213 20.33 3.71 -23.60
C TYR A 213 19.61 2.72 -24.53
N HIS A 214 18.84 1.83 -23.95
CA HIS A 214 17.83 1.06 -24.68
C HIS A 214 16.59 1.93 -24.91
N VAL A 215 16.17 2.09 -26.16
CA VAL A 215 15.07 2.99 -26.53
C VAL A 215 13.79 2.24 -26.83
N ILE A 216 12.77 2.42 -25.98
CA ILE A 216 11.44 1.85 -26.12
C ILE A 216 10.48 2.91 -26.66
N ASP A 217 9.86 2.64 -27.82
CA ASP A 217 8.76 3.46 -28.34
C ASP A 217 7.42 2.84 -27.97
N VAL A 218 6.54 3.64 -27.39
CA VAL A 218 5.16 3.26 -27.06
C VAL A 218 4.24 3.97 -28.07
N PRO A 219 3.70 3.27 -29.08
CA PRO A 219 2.82 3.89 -30.06
C PRO A 219 1.47 4.23 -29.45
N PHE A 220 0.84 5.31 -29.95
CA PHE A 220 -0.48 5.76 -29.51
C PHE A 220 -1.61 4.72 -29.69
N THR A 221 -1.36 3.69 -30.49
CA THR A 221 -2.27 2.56 -30.73
C THR A 221 -2.35 1.59 -29.54
N VAL A 222 -1.40 1.63 -28.59
CA VAL A 222 -1.44 0.79 -27.39
C VAL A 222 -2.55 1.29 -26.47
N SER A 223 -3.57 0.47 -26.25
CA SER A 223 -4.67 0.83 -25.36
C SER A 223 -4.22 0.89 -23.89
N PRO A 224 -4.91 1.65 -23.01
CA PRO A 224 -4.56 1.71 -21.59
C PRO A 224 -4.57 0.33 -20.90
N SER A 225 -5.43 -0.59 -21.33
CA SER A 225 -5.51 -1.96 -20.80
C SER A 225 -4.35 -2.85 -21.24
N GLU A 226 -3.75 -2.59 -22.40
CA GLU A 226 -2.64 -3.39 -22.95
C GLU A 226 -1.27 -2.79 -22.60
N MET A 227 -1.25 -1.55 -22.10
CA MET A 227 -0.03 -0.79 -21.85
C MET A 227 0.95 -1.50 -20.92
N GLN A 228 0.46 -2.14 -19.86
CA GLN A 228 1.30 -2.90 -18.94
C GLN A 228 1.99 -4.07 -19.65
N HIS A 229 1.22 -4.91 -20.34
CA HIS A 229 1.76 -6.06 -21.06
C HIS A 229 2.76 -5.65 -22.14
N TYR A 230 2.47 -4.58 -22.89
CA TYR A 230 3.37 -4.04 -23.90
C TYR A 230 4.72 -3.62 -23.29
N LEU A 231 4.68 -2.88 -22.17
CA LEU A 231 5.88 -2.41 -21.49
C LEU A 231 6.70 -3.57 -20.92
N GLU A 232 6.05 -4.55 -20.29
CA GLU A 232 6.72 -5.77 -19.78
C GLU A 232 7.46 -6.52 -20.91
N GLU A 233 6.83 -6.71 -22.06
CA GLU A 233 7.46 -7.36 -23.23
C GLU A 233 8.67 -6.56 -23.74
N LYS A 234 8.54 -5.23 -23.87
CA LYS A 234 9.63 -4.37 -24.35
C LYS A 234 10.79 -4.32 -23.36
N LEU A 235 10.51 -4.22 -22.07
CA LEU A 235 11.53 -4.28 -21.02
C LEU A 235 12.27 -5.63 -21.03
N LYS A 236 11.53 -6.73 -21.20
CA LYS A 236 12.14 -8.06 -21.35
C LYS A 236 13.07 -8.14 -22.56
N ASN A 237 12.65 -7.60 -23.71
CA ASN A 237 13.50 -7.56 -24.91
C ASN A 237 14.73 -6.66 -24.75
N ALA A 238 14.65 -5.66 -23.86
CA ALA A 238 15.74 -4.76 -23.50
C ALA A 238 16.81 -5.40 -22.61
N GLY A 239 16.72 -6.70 -22.29
CA GLY A 239 17.61 -7.35 -21.34
C GLY A 239 17.15 -7.22 -19.89
N ILE A 240 16.02 -6.53 -19.63
CA ILE A 240 15.39 -6.48 -18.31
C ILE A 240 14.50 -7.70 -18.17
N HIS A 241 15.15 -8.86 -18.06
CA HIS A 241 14.52 -10.18 -18.03
C HIS A 241 13.88 -10.51 -16.68
N GLU A 242 14.20 -9.75 -15.63
CA GLU A 242 13.71 -9.96 -14.28
C GLU A 242 13.36 -8.60 -13.67
N VAL A 243 12.08 -8.24 -13.72
CA VAL A 243 11.57 -7.52 -12.56
C VAL A 243 11.63 -8.53 -11.43
N ASN A 244 12.65 -8.41 -10.58
CA ASN A 244 12.86 -9.34 -9.47
C ASN A 244 11.76 -9.25 -8.42
N PHE A 245 10.64 -8.59 -8.71
CA PHE A 245 9.51 -8.45 -7.83
C PHE A 245 8.20 -8.24 -8.62
N ARG A 246 7.08 -8.66 -8.03
CA ARG A 246 5.72 -8.38 -8.50
C ARG A 246 5.09 -7.33 -7.61
N VAL A 247 4.11 -6.61 -8.17
CA VAL A 247 3.33 -5.60 -7.45
C VAL A 247 1.91 -6.10 -7.26
N ALA A 248 1.50 -6.27 -6.00
CA ALA A 248 0.13 -6.60 -5.64
C ALA A 248 -0.58 -5.39 -5.05
N LEU A 249 -1.77 -5.08 -5.56
CA LEU A 249 -2.63 -4.02 -5.04
C LEU A 249 -3.73 -4.64 -4.17
N PHE A 250 -3.92 -4.10 -2.97
CA PHE A 250 -5.03 -4.50 -2.10
C PHE A 250 -5.63 -3.30 -1.36
N ARG A 251 -6.90 -3.43 -0.96
CA ARG A 251 -7.59 -2.42 -0.16
C ARG A 251 -7.71 -2.87 1.29
N HIS A 252 -7.29 -2.04 2.24
CA HIS A 252 -7.49 -2.25 3.68
C HIS A 252 -8.25 -1.05 4.27
N HIS A 253 -9.48 -1.29 4.75
CA HIS A 253 -10.40 -0.25 5.23
C HIS A 253 -10.55 0.96 4.27
N GLY A 254 -10.65 0.69 2.97
CA GLY A 254 -10.85 1.71 1.94
C GLY A 254 -9.58 2.36 1.37
N PHE A 255 -8.42 2.14 2.01
CA PHE A 255 -7.13 2.63 1.52
C PHE A 255 -6.48 1.61 0.59
N MET A 256 -5.94 2.07 -0.54
CA MET A 256 -5.18 1.23 -1.48
C MET A 256 -3.73 1.15 -1.02
N TYR A 257 -3.20 -0.07 -0.92
CA TYR A 257 -1.82 -0.38 -0.58
C TYR A 257 -1.12 -1.04 -1.76
N LYS A 258 0.18 -0.79 -1.89
CA LYS A 258 1.06 -1.36 -2.92
C LYS A 258 2.04 -2.31 -2.23
N CYS A 259 1.77 -3.61 -2.30
CA CYS A 259 2.68 -4.64 -1.84
C CYS A 259 3.69 -4.97 -2.96
N LEU A 260 4.97 -5.03 -2.62
CA LEU A 260 6.01 -5.52 -3.53
C LEU A 260 6.48 -6.87 -3.00
N VAL A 261 6.55 -7.87 -3.86
CA VAL A 261 6.98 -9.24 -3.49
C VAL A 261 8.08 -9.70 -4.41
N ARG A 262 9.19 -10.22 -3.91
CA ARG A 262 10.33 -10.66 -4.72
C ARG A 262 9.98 -11.93 -5.51
N SER A 263 10.39 -12.01 -6.78
CA SER A 263 10.06 -13.07 -7.76
C SER A 263 11.22 -13.30 -8.75
N PRO A 264 11.56 -14.55 -9.14
CA PRO A 264 11.16 -15.83 -8.57
C PRO A 264 12.06 -16.23 -7.39
N TYR A 265 11.49 -16.85 -6.35
CA TYR A 265 12.28 -17.72 -5.48
C TYR A 265 12.22 -19.13 -6.09
N PRO A 266 13.36 -19.76 -6.46
CA PRO A 266 13.34 -21.13 -6.96
C PRO A 266 12.84 -22.07 -5.85
N VAL A 267 11.67 -22.68 -6.08
CA VAL A 267 11.13 -23.74 -5.23
C VAL A 267 11.80 -25.05 -5.66
N GLU A 268 13.09 -25.21 -5.40
CA GLU A 268 13.72 -26.53 -5.50
C GLU A 268 13.77 -27.17 -4.11
N CYS A 269 12.98 -28.23 -3.94
CA CYS A 269 12.91 -29.01 -2.71
C CYS A 269 13.77 -30.27 -2.87
N PRO A 270 14.94 -30.39 -2.21
CA PRO A 270 15.70 -31.62 -2.22
C PRO A 270 15.06 -32.62 -1.24
N ASN A 271 14.80 -33.84 -1.70
CA ASN A 271 14.47 -34.99 -0.85
C ASN A 271 15.57 -35.20 0.21
N GLN A 272 15.25 -35.39 1.51
CA GLN A 272 15.91 -36.37 2.42
C GLN A 272 15.47 -36.38 3.93
N SER A 273 15.65 -37.60 4.50
CA SER A 273 15.87 -38.23 5.84
C SER A 273 15.29 -37.75 7.24
N PRO A 274 15.28 -38.63 8.29
CA PRO A 274 14.51 -38.46 9.54
C PRO A 274 15.11 -37.57 10.65
N ARG A 275 16.40 -37.22 10.66
CA ARG A 275 16.93 -36.16 11.55
C ARG A 275 16.69 -34.76 10.98
N GLU A 276 16.47 -34.66 9.68
CA GLU A 276 16.01 -33.46 8.96
C GLU A 276 14.51 -33.19 9.19
N PHE A 277 13.82 -33.94 10.05
CA PHE A 277 12.38 -33.81 10.22
C PHE A 277 11.95 -32.55 11.02
N LEU A 278 12.80 -32.07 11.94
CA LEU A 278 12.58 -30.82 12.72
C LEU A 278 12.96 -29.58 11.88
N ASP A 279 14.16 -29.54 11.30
CA ASP A 279 14.54 -28.46 10.36
C ASP A 279 13.67 -28.48 9.10
N GLY A 280 13.22 -29.65 8.66
CA GLY A 280 12.27 -29.80 7.57
C GLY A 280 10.90 -29.18 7.88
N LYS A 281 10.46 -29.09 9.15
CA LYS A 281 9.23 -28.34 9.48
C LYS A 281 9.45 -26.83 9.39
N LYS A 282 10.59 -26.34 9.88
CA LYS A 282 10.95 -24.91 9.79
C LYS A 282 11.13 -24.48 8.33
N ARG A 283 11.85 -25.28 7.56
CA ARG A 283 12.04 -25.08 6.12
C ARG A 283 10.74 -25.13 5.34
N ARG A 284 9.86 -26.10 5.63
CA ARG A 284 8.50 -26.12 5.06
C ARG A 284 7.69 -24.87 5.40
N SER A 285 7.93 -24.27 6.58
CA SER A 285 7.22 -23.05 6.99
C SER A 285 7.69 -21.83 6.20
N VAL A 286 9.00 -21.72 5.93
CA VAL A 286 9.56 -20.67 5.04
C VAL A 286 9.08 -20.86 3.61
N LEU A 287 9.08 -22.09 3.08
CA LEU A 287 8.53 -22.40 1.75
C LEU A 287 7.02 -22.08 1.66
N ALA A 288 6.25 -22.41 2.70
CA ALA A 288 4.82 -22.09 2.74
C ALA A 288 4.59 -20.57 2.77
N LEU A 289 5.44 -19.81 3.49
CA LEU A 289 5.41 -18.35 3.44
C LEU A 289 5.73 -17.82 2.05
N GLN A 290 6.76 -18.36 1.38
CA GLN A 290 7.11 -17.98 0.00
C GLN A 290 5.93 -18.23 -0.95
N GLU A 291 5.24 -19.36 -0.82
CA GLU A 291 4.04 -19.66 -1.62
C GLU A 291 2.91 -18.67 -1.35
N ILE A 292 2.65 -18.33 -0.08
CA ILE A 292 1.65 -17.31 0.28
C ILE A 292 2.01 -15.94 -0.32
N ILE A 293 3.26 -15.52 -0.18
CA ILE A 293 3.77 -14.26 -0.75
C ILE A 293 3.64 -14.28 -2.28
N SER A 294 3.92 -15.42 -2.90
CA SER A 294 3.80 -15.61 -4.34
C SER A 294 2.36 -15.40 -4.81
N ARG A 295 1.41 -16.07 -4.16
CA ARG A 295 -0.03 -15.94 -4.43
C ARG A 295 -0.53 -14.51 -4.22
N ILE A 296 -0.07 -13.84 -3.17
CA ILE A 296 -0.36 -12.41 -2.96
C ILE A 296 0.14 -11.58 -4.15
N GLY A 297 1.35 -11.88 -4.65
CA GLY A 297 1.89 -11.30 -5.89
C GLY A 297 1.00 -11.47 -7.11
N ASP A 298 0.23 -12.56 -7.16
CA ASP A 298 -0.75 -12.87 -8.20
C ASP A 298 -2.17 -12.35 -7.86
N HIS A 299 -2.28 -11.43 -6.91
CA HIS A 299 -3.53 -10.84 -6.42
C HIS A 299 -4.50 -11.84 -5.77
N ASP A 300 -4.02 -12.99 -5.33
CA ASP A 300 -4.80 -13.99 -4.59
C ASP A 300 -4.69 -13.72 -3.08
N LEU A 301 -5.61 -12.89 -2.58
CA LEU A 301 -5.77 -12.58 -1.16
C LEU A 301 -7.25 -12.67 -0.72
N PRO A 302 -7.53 -13.11 0.53
CA PRO A 302 -8.89 -13.14 1.03
C PRO A 302 -9.41 -11.72 1.26
N MET A 303 -10.60 -11.40 0.74
CA MET A 303 -11.17 -10.05 0.86
C MET A 303 -11.67 -9.70 2.27
N GLU A 304 -12.22 -10.68 2.98
CA GLU A 304 -12.94 -10.46 4.25
C GLU A 304 -12.07 -9.81 5.35
N PRO A 305 -10.83 -10.25 5.62
CA PRO A 305 -9.97 -9.62 6.64
C PRO A 305 -9.65 -8.14 6.42
N PHE A 306 -9.73 -7.66 5.18
CA PHE A 306 -9.33 -6.31 4.80
C PHE A 306 -10.51 -5.37 4.54
N THR A 307 -11.73 -5.93 4.48
CA THR A 307 -12.97 -5.18 4.21
C THR A 307 -13.92 -5.16 5.40
N SER A 308 -13.95 -6.22 6.23
CA SER A 308 -14.83 -6.29 7.39
C SER A 308 -14.39 -5.36 8.52
N HIS A 309 -15.35 -4.77 9.23
CA HIS A 309 -15.12 -4.00 10.45
C HIS A 309 -14.88 -4.86 11.69
N ASP A 310 -15.11 -6.17 11.60
CA ASP A 310 -14.85 -7.11 12.69
C ASP A 310 -13.35 -7.31 12.91
N TYR A 311 -12.55 -7.12 11.85
CA TYR A 311 -11.10 -7.22 11.92
C TYR A 311 -10.48 -5.95 12.49
N ARG A 312 -9.73 -6.08 13.59
CA ARG A 312 -8.94 -5.00 14.17
C ARG A 312 -7.62 -4.87 13.45
N ARG A 313 -7.23 -3.64 13.10
CA ARG A 313 -5.93 -3.36 12.50
C ARG A 313 -4.81 -3.54 13.54
N ALA A 314 -3.81 -4.36 13.25
CA ALA A 314 -2.65 -4.58 14.13
C ALA A 314 -1.90 -3.28 14.44
N SER A 315 -1.89 -2.30 13.53
CA SER A 315 -1.30 -0.98 13.77
C SER A 315 -1.97 -0.16 14.88
N SER A 316 -3.14 -0.58 15.37
CA SER A 316 -3.77 0.01 16.55
C SER A 316 -3.17 -0.48 17.87
N PHE A 317 -2.30 -1.50 17.83
CA PHE A 317 -1.74 -2.12 19.02
C PHE A 317 -0.52 -1.34 19.47
N SER A 318 -0.71 -0.47 20.45
CA SER A 318 0.37 0.18 21.17
C SER A 318 0.06 0.20 22.67
N ILE A 319 1.10 0.12 23.50
CA ILE A 319 0.92 0.30 24.94
C ILE A 319 1.00 1.80 25.24
N THR A 320 -0.17 2.39 25.48
CA THR A 320 -0.31 3.78 25.94
C THR A 320 -0.20 3.87 27.46
N GLY A 321 0.23 5.02 27.98
CA GLY A 321 0.29 5.28 29.43
C GLY A 321 1.58 4.85 30.12
N LEU A 322 2.63 4.53 29.35
CA LEU A 322 4.00 4.44 29.88
C LEU A 322 4.62 5.84 29.83
N ASP A 323 5.06 6.34 30.98
CA ASP A 323 5.85 7.57 31.04
C ASP A 323 7.27 7.37 30.46
N GLU A 324 7.98 8.47 30.21
CA GLU A 324 9.32 8.44 29.63
C GLU A 324 10.34 7.66 30.48
N ALA A 325 10.23 7.76 31.81
CA ALA A 325 11.08 7.04 32.74
C ALA A 325 10.87 5.52 32.62
N SER A 326 9.62 5.07 32.52
CA SER A 326 9.26 3.66 32.36
C SER A 326 9.71 3.14 30.99
N ARG A 327 9.50 3.91 29.92
CA ARG A 327 9.98 3.54 28.57
C ARG A 327 11.50 3.38 28.56
N SER A 328 12.22 4.33 29.15
CA SER A 328 13.69 4.29 29.23
C SER A 328 14.19 3.12 30.07
N SER A 329 13.58 2.89 31.24
CA SER A 329 13.96 1.78 32.13
C SER A 329 13.72 0.41 31.49
N LEU A 330 12.57 0.23 30.83
CA LEU A 330 12.27 -1.00 30.09
C LEU A 330 13.23 -1.20 28.91
N ALA A 331 13.50 -0.15 28.13
CA ALA A 331 14.43 -0.22 27.00
C ALA A 331 15.83 -0.66 27.46
N SER A 332 16.38 -0.02 28.50
CA SER A 332 17.67 -0.43 29.07
C SER A 332 17.63 -1.85 29.60
N MET A 333 16.63 -2.20 30.41
CA MET A 333 16.48 -3.54 30.97
C MET A 333 16.47 -4.63 29.89
N PHE A 334 15.68 -4.47 28.82
CA PHE A 334 15.62 -5.47 27.76
C PHE A 334 16.92 -5.59 26.96
N ILE A 335 17.66 -4.50 26.80
CA ILE A 335 18.95 -4.50 26.12
C ILE A 335 20.03 -5.13 27.01
N ASP A 336 20.08 -4.76 28.29
CA ASP A 336 21.07 -5.23 29.27
C ASP A 336 20.86 -6.72 29.59
N ASP A 337 19.61 -7.18 29.67
CA ASP A 337 19.24 -8.59 29.84
C ASP A 337 19.43 -9.42 28.54
N LEU A 338 19.88 -8.80 27.44
CA LEU A 338 20.05 -9.41 26.11
C LEU A 338 18.76 -10.00 25.51
N ILE A 339 17.60 -9.54 25.98
CA ILE A 339 16.28 -9.90 25.42
C ILE A 339 16.08 -9.22 24.07
N ILE A 340 16.52 -7.96 23.96
CA ILE A 340 16.48 -7.16 22.74
C ILE A 340 17.89 -6.85 22.29
N THR A 341 18.23 -7.26 21.08
CA THR A 341 19.50 -6.91 20.44
C THR A 341 19.35 -5.58 19.69
N ARG A 342 20.21 -4.62 20.00
CA ARG A 342 20.27 -3.32 19.31
C ARG A 342 21.33 -3.34 18.20
N TYR A 343 20.96 -2.89 17.01
CA TYR A 343 21.86 -2.71 15.86
C TYR A 343 21.88 -1.25 15.42
N HIS A 344 23.08 -0.71 15.20
CA HIS A 344 23.29 0.64 14.65
C HIS A 344 23.52 0.57 13.14
N ALA A 345 23.30 1.68 12.43
CA ALA A 345 23.52 1.80 10.99
C ALA A 345 24.94 1.41 10.53
N GLY A 346 25.97 1.76 11.31
CA GLY A 346 27.36 1.34 11.06
C GLY A 346 27.67 -0.11 11.42
N GLY A 347 26.68 -0.89 11.85
CA GLY A 347 26.82 -2.28 12.28
C GLY A 347 26.61 -3.30 11.16
N SER A 348 26.48 -4.57 11.55
CA SER A 348 26.34 -5.70 10.63
C SER A 348 24.93 -5.91 10.07
N HIS A 349 23.90 -5.30 10.66
CA HIS A 349 22.52 -5.52 10.24
C HIS A 349 22.20 -4.67 8.99
N PRO A 350 21.75 -5.27 7.88
CA PRO A 350 21.58 -4.55 6.62
C PRO A 350 20.44 -3.53 6.66
N VAL A 351 19.34 -3.80 7.40
CA VAL A 351 18.18 -2.90 7.45
C VAL A 351 18.53 -1.46 7.88
N PRO A 352 19.07 -1.20 9.10
CA PRO A 352 19.43 0.17 9.47
C PRO A 352 20.62 0.69 8.66
N ARG A 353 21.52 -0.18 8.16
CA ARG A 353 22.65 0.23 7.31
C ARG A 353 22.21 0.80 5.97
N ILE A 354 21.26 0.15 5.31
CA ILE A 354 20.69 0.60 4.04
C ILE A 354 19.81 1.83 4.26
N ALA A 355 18.98 1.82 5.31
CA ALA A 355 18.09 2.95 5.62
C ALA A 355 18.86 4.24 5.95
N ASP A 356 20.05 4.14 6.54
CA ASP A 356 20.90 5.28 6.87
C ASP A 356 21.57 5.93 5.65
N ALA A 357 21.81 5.15 4.59
CA ALA A 357 22.47 5.63 3.38
C ALA A 357 21.62 6.62 2.55
N LEU A 358 20.35 6.80 2.91
CA LEU A 358 19.46 7.77 2.27
C LEU A 358 19.77 9.19 2.79
N ASP A 359 20.25 10.07 1.90
CA ASP A 359 20.83 11.40 2.19
C ASP A 359 19.90 12.42 2.88
N GLU A 360 18.61 12.14 3.02
CA GLU A 360 17.63 13.10 3.59
C GLU A 360 16.99 12.58 4.88
N ASP A 361 17.02 13.36 5.96
CA ASP A 361 16.36 13.00 7.24
C ASP A 361 14.82 12.96 7.13
N ALA A 362 14.25 13.57 6.09
CA ALA A 362 12.81 13.66 5.84
C ALA A 362 12.32 12.72 4.72
N VAL A 363 12.97 11.56 4.54
CA VAL A 363 12.56 10.55 3.55
C VAL A 363 11.30 9.82 4.02
N SER A 364 10.33 9.64 3.12
CA SER A 364 9.09 8.94 3.42
C SER A 364 9.34 7.45 3.71
N HIS A 365 8.48 6.84 4.53
CA HIS A 365 8.64 5.43 4.91
C HIS A 365 8.67 4.50 3.70
N ASP A 366 7.90 4.81 2.65
CA ASP A 366 7.82 3.97 1.45
C ASP A 366 9.12 3.98 0.65
N VAL A 367 9.84 5.10 0.64
CA VAL A 367 11.18 5.19 0.03
C VAL A 367 12.19 4.39 0.86
N VAL A 368 12.15 4.50 2.19
CA VAL A 368 13.04 3.69 3.06
C VAL A 368 12.80 2.19 2.85
N LEU A 369 11.55 1.75 2.84
CA LEU A 369 11.20 0.34 2.63
C LEU A 369 11.59 -0.16 1.25
N ARG A 370 11.41 0.66 0.20
CA ARG A 370 11.86 0.32 -1.16
C ARG A 370 13.37 0.20 -1.25
N GLU A 371 14.11 1.13 -0.66
CA GLU A 371 15.57 1.08 -0.68
C GLU A 371 16.10 -0.20 -0.05
N ILE A 372 15.55 -0.57 1.12
CA ILE A 372 15.89 -1.84 1.78
C ILE A 372 15.47 -3.02 0.91
N PHE A 373 14.25 -2.99 0.36
CA PHE A 373 13.76 -4.09 -0.46
C PHE A 373 14.66 -4.33 -1.68
N LEU A 374 15.16 -3.28 -2.34
CA LEU A 374 16.01 -3.40 -3.53
C LEU A 374 17.43 -3.85 -3.17
N ASN A 375 18.00 -3.35 -2.07
CA ASN A 375 19.41 -3.54 -1.73
C ASN A 375 19.68 -4.64 -0.69
N ASP A 376 18.65 -5.21 -0.07
CA ASP A 376 18.77 -6.38 0.80
C ASP A 376 18.30 -7.66 0.06
N PRO A 377 19.22 -8.56 -0.32
CA PRO A 377 18.86 -9.80 -0.99
C PRO A 377 17.99 -10.73 -0.13
N GLN A 378 17.95 -10.52 1.19
CA GLN A 378 17.10 -11.28 2.11
C GLN A 378 15.66 -10.73 2.18
N ALA A 379 15.38 -9.54 1.63
CA ALA A 379 14.04 -8.97 1.63
C ALA A 379 13.11 -9.73 0.68
N MET A 380 12.04 -10.31 1.23
CA MET A 380 11.07 -11.10 0.47
C MET A 380 9.88 -10.25 0.00
N ALA A 381 9.40 -9.33 0.83
CA ALA A 381 8.29 -8.43 0.49
C ALA A 381 8.25 -7.19 1.37
N ILE A 382 7.61 -6.13 0.87
CA ILE A 382 7.21 -4.94 1.64
C ILE A 382 5.72 -4.69 1.54
N GLU A 383 5.14 -4.04 2.56
CA GLU A 383 3.70 -3.77 2.68
C GLU A 383 2.83 -5.05 2.54
N LEU A 384 3.34 -6.18 3.04
CA LEU A 384 2.72 -7.49 2.84
C LEU A 384 1.41 -7.60 3.63
N PRO A 385 0.24 -7.82 3.00
CA PRO A 385 -1.02 -8.03 3.72
C PRO A 385 -0.94 -9.25 4.64
N ALA A 386 -1.30 -9.05 5.91
CA ALA A 386 -1.29 -10.11 6.93
C ALA A 386 -2.62 -10.17 7.69
N TRP A 387 -3.05 -11.38 8.04
CA TRP A 387 -4.33 -11.59 8.73
C TRP A 387 -4.34 -12.81 9.64
N CYS A 388 -5.25 -12.79 10.62
CA CYS A 388 -5.54 -13.91 11.50
C CYS A 388 -7.05 -13.95 11.78
N SER A 389 -7.78 -14.80 11.06
CA SER A 389 -9.25 -14.91 11.19
C SER A 389 -9.69 -15.38 12.58
N THR A 390 -8.91 -16.21 13.26
CA THR A 390 -9.27 -16.70 14.61
C THR A 390 -9.23 -15.61 15.67
N ARG A 391 -8.41 -14.56 15.46
CA ARG A 391 -8.32 -13.40 16.36
C ARG A 391 -8.96 -12.14 15.77
N MET A 392 -9.56 -12.24 14.58
CA MET A 392 -10.07 -11.11 13.81
C MET A 392 -9.04 -9.97 13.74
N LEU A 393 -7.81 -10.29 13.33
CA LEU A 393 -6.74 -9.31 13.13
C LEU A 393 -6.36 -9.20 11.66
N SER A 394 -6.10 -7.99 11.21
CA SER A 394 -5.53 -7.75 9.89
C SER A 394 -4.57 -6.56 9.91
N GLY A 395 -3.79 -6.41 8.87
CA GLY A 395 -2.86 -5.32 8.71
C GLY A 395 -1.91 -5.60 7.58
N HIS A 396 -0.78 -4.94 7.61
CA HIS A 396 0.27 -5.07 6.62
C HIS A 396 1.63 -5.04 7.33
N VAL A 397 2.54 -5.87 6.87
CA VAL A 397 3.89 -5.96 7.41
C VAL A 397 4.79 -5.08 6.55
N ASP A 398 5.45 -4.10 7.16
CA ASP A 398 6.27 -3.13 6.42
C ASP A 398 7.37 -3.81 5.61
N LEU A 399 8.10 -4.75 6.20
CA LEU A 399 9.14 -5.54 5.54
C LEU A 399 9.20 -6.96 6.14
N ILE A 400 9.36 -7.96 5.28
CA ILE A 400 9.62 -9.34 5.69
C ILE A 400 10.89 -9.86 5.02
N ARG A 401 11.75 -10.53 5.80
CA ARG A 401 13.05 -11.02 5.35
C ARG A 401 13.21 -12.51 5.64
N SER A 402 13.86 -13.25 4.73
CA SER A 402 14.33 -14.62 4.97
C SER A 402 15.79 -14.55 5.40
N ILE A 403 16.07 -14.80 6.67
CA ILE A 403 17.44 -14.76 7.18
C ILE A 403 18.22 -16.00 6.70
N ASP A 404 17.54 -17.14 6.70
CA ASP A 404 17.98 -18.39 6.10
C ASP A 404 16.75 -19.25 5.75
N ASP A 405 16.96 -20.54 5.49
CA ASP A 405 15.91 -21.49 5.13
C ASP A 405 15.04 -21.92 6.33
N THR A 406 15.32 -21.48 7.55
CA THR A 406 14.57 -21.84 8.76
C THR A 406 14.04 -20.65 9.56
N ARG A 407 14.53 -19.44 9.27
CA ARG A 407 14.26 -18.23 10.05
C ARG A 407 13.82 -17.06 9.19
N ILE A 408 12.83 -16.33 9.68
CA ILE A 408 12.40 -15.06 9.10
C ILE A 408 12.55 -13.92 10.08
N GLU A 409 12.52 -12.72 9.54
CA GLU A 409 12.40 -11.49 10.31
C GLU A 409 11.19 -10.67 9.83
N ILE A 410 10.37 -10.27 10.80
CA ILE A 410 9.22 -9.39 10.62
C ILE A 410 9.64 -8.00 11.06
N CYS A 411 9.74 -7.09 10.11
CA CYS A 411 10.27 -5.75 10.32
C CYS A 411 9.14 -4.71 10.28
N GLU A 412 9.15 -3.80 11.25
CA GLU A 412 8.24 -2.67 11.36
C GLU A 412 9.03 -1.36 11.44
N TYR A 413 8.77 -0.44 10.52
CA TYR A 413 9.40 0.86 10.49
C TYR A 413 8.67 1.82 11.44
N LYS A 414 9.44 2.52 12.29
CA LYS A 414 8.94 3.59 13.15
C LYS A 414 9.91 4.74 13.14
N ALA A 415 9.50 5.90 12.62
CA ALA A 415 10.24 7.15 12.72
C ALA A 415 10.15 7.72 14.15
N VAL A 416 10.63 6.97 15.13
CA VAL A 416 10.66 7.33 16.55
C VAL A 416 12.10 7.44 17.05
N PRO A 417 12.36 8.32 18.04
CA PRO A 417 13.65 8.36 18.74
C PRO A 417 14.02 7.00 19.33
N GLU A 418 15.31 6.80 19.60
CA GLU A 418 15.86 5.50 19.99
C GLU A 418 15.19 4.89 21.25
N ARG A 419 14.66 5.71 22.15
CA ARG A 419 14.06 5.23 23.41
C ARG A 419 12.55 4.99 23.32
N ASP A 420 11.95 5.33 22.18
CA ASP A 420 10.51 5.40 21.99
C ASP A 420 9.95 4.21 21.19
N PHE A 421 10.76 3.17 20.94
CA PHE A 421 10.30 1.95 20.28
C PHE A 421 9.41 1.06 21.17
N ILE A 422 9.55 1.15 22.49
CA ILE A 422 8.88 0.28 23.48
C ILE A 422 7.35 0.23 23.26
N PRO A 423 6.62 1.35 23.13
CA PRO A 423 5.18 1.34 22.86
C PRO A 423 4.75 0.59 21.59
N HIS A 424 5.66 0.37 20.63
CA HIS A 424 5.39 -0.26 19.34
C HIS A 424 5.70 -1.76 19.29
N VAL A 425 6.32 -2.32 20.34
CA VAL A 425 6.54 -3.77 20.47
C VAL A 425 5.27 -4.60 20.24
N PRO A 426 4.09 -4.25 20.81
CA PRO A 426 2.88 -5.04 20.58
C PRO A 426 2.45 -5.15 19.11
N GLN A 427 2.73 -4.11 18.32
CA GLN A 427 2.38 -4.08 16.90
C GLN A 427 3.20 -5.11 16.11
N VAL A 428 4.53 -5.09 16.23
CA VAL A 428 5.40 -6.04 15.50
C VAL A 428 5.18 -7.49 15.95
N VAL A 429 4.88 -7.68 17.24
CA VAL A 429 4.48 -9.00 17.79
C VAL A 429 3.17 -9.47 17.14
N ALA A 430 2.17 -8.59 17.00
CA ALA A 430 0.91 -8.94 16.35
C ALA A 430 1.13 -9.35 14.87
N TYR A 431 2.01 -8.66 14.15
CA TYR A 431 2.40 -9.06 12.79
C TYR A 431 3.05 -10.44 12.75
N GLY A 432 4.01 -10.71 13.65
CA GLY A 432 4.60 -12.03 13.79
C GLY A 432 3.56 -13.13 14.03
N MET A 433 2.58 -12.89 14.90
CA MET A 433 1.47 -13.82 15.14
C MET A 433 0.57 -14.06 13.93
N MET A 434 0.28 -13.01 13.16
CA MET A 434 -0.55 -13.12 11.95
C MET A 434 0.18 -13.93 10.87
N VAL A 435 1.45 -13.63 10.60
CA VAL A 435 2.25 -14.39 9.62
C VAL A 435 2.36 -15.85 10.03
N ASN A 436 2.63 -16.14 11.31
CA ASN A 436 2.64 -17.53 11.80
C ASN A 436 1.27 -18.22 11.62
N SER A 437 0.17 -17.49 11.81
CA SER A 437 -1.19 -18.00 11.58
C SER A 437 -1.47 -18.28 10.10
N MET A 438 -0.96 -17.46 9.18
CA MET A 438 -1.13 -17.65 7.74
C MET A 438 -0.41 -18.92 7.28
N ILE A 439 0.83 -19.11 7.74
CA ILE A 439 1.65 -20.29 7.43
C ILE A 439 1.01 -21.56 7.98
N GLY A 440 0.56 -21.55 9.24
CA GLY A 440 -0.09 -22.72 9.85
C GLY A 440 -1.33 -23.18 9.08
N LYS A 441 -2.10 -22.25 8.50
CA LYS A 441 -3.26 -22.59 7.64
C LYS A 441 -2.84 -23.18 6.30
N ALA A 442 -1.80 -22.64 5.66
CA ALA A 442 -1.36 -23.09 4.34
C ALA A 442 -0.67 -24.46 4.39
N ALA A 443 0.14 -24.71 5.41
CA ALA A 443 1.00 -25.88 5.44
C ALA A 443 0.33 -27.14 6.04
N SER A 444 -0.88 -27.04 6.61
CA SER A 444 -1.48 -28.09 7.46
C SER A 444 -0.55 -28.60 8.58
N ILE A 445 0.43 -27.77 8.97
CA ILE A 445 1.39 -28.04 10.04
C ILE A 445 0.78 -27.49 11.34
N ALA A 446 0.84 -28.27 12.42
CA ALA A 446 0.60 -27.79 13.79
C ALA A 446 1.38 -26.47 14.04
N PRO A 447 0.88 -25.53 14.87
CA PRO A 447 1.37 -24.14 14.91
C PRO A 447 2.89 -24.08 14.85
N ALA A 448 3.38 -23.54 13.74
CA ALA A 448 4.73 -23.73 13.23
C ALA A 448 5.80 -23.39 14.27
N GLU A 449 6.78 -24.28 14.43
CA GLU A 449 8.05 -24.04 15.13
C GLU A 449 8.99 -23.11 14.32
N MET A 450 8.43 -22.25 13.47
CA MET A 450 9.18 -21.30 12.69
C MET A 450 9.84 -20.29 13.61
N ASP A 451 11.15 -20.09 13.44
CA ASP A 451 11.88 -19.11 14.23
C ASP A 451 11.65 -17.73 13.62
N VAL A 452 10.77 -16.98 14.26
CA VAL A 452 10.39 -15.63 13.87
C VAL A 452 11.16 -14.63 14.74
N ARG A 453 11.92 -13.77 14.10
CA ARG A 453 12.48 -12.56 14.72
C ARG A 453 11.55 -11.38 14.46
N CYS A 454 11.35 -10.55 15.46
CA CYS A 454 10.68 -9.26 15.30
C CYS A 454 11.74 -8.17 15.32
N LEU A 455 11.67 -7.25 14.36
CA LEU A 455 12.56 -6.11 14.23
C LEU A 455 11.74 -4.82 14.19
N LEU A 456 11.95 -3.95 15.16
CA LEU A 456 11.55 -2.54 15.04
C LEU A 456 12.75 -1.76 14.53
N PHE A 457 12.57 -0.83 13.60
CA PHE A 457 13.69 -0.04 13.10
C PHE A 457 13.30 1.36 12.69
N ASN A 458 14.30 2.24 12.67
CA ASN A 458 14.26 3.55 12.04
C ASN A 458 15.49 3.68 11.11
N LYS A 459 15.76 4.88 10.59
CA LYS A 459 16.92 5.11 9.71
C LYS A 459 18.27 4.82 10.37
N LYS A 460 18.39 4.96 11.70
CA LYS A 460 19.68 4.94 12.42
C LYS A 460 19.91 3.65 13.20
N VAL A 461 18.84 3.00 13.64
CA VAL A 461 18.92 1.91 14.61
C VAL A 461 17.81 0.90 14.41
N ALA A 462 18.06 -0.34 14.85
CA ALA A 462 17.06 -1.40 14.89
C ALA A 462 17.12 -2.19 16.20
N TRP A 463 15.98 -2.72 16.63
CA TRP A 463 15.78 -3.53 17.84
C TRP A 463 15.17 -4.87 17.45
N SER A 464 15.95 -5.93 17.60
CA SER A 464 15.57 -7.29 17.20
C SER A 464 15.38 -8.17 18.43
N PHE A 465 14.32 -8.97 18.46
CA PHE A 465 14.07 -9.96 19.50
C PHE A 465 13.36 -11.19 18.92
N ALA A 466 13.46 -12.34 19.60
CA ALA A 466 12.80 -13.54 19.14
C ALA A 466 11.32 -13.54 19.57
N MET A 467 10.44 -14.02 18.70
CA MET A 467 9.00 -14.07 18.96
C MET A 467 8.66 -14.91 20.22
N ARG A 468 9.50 -15.89 20.57
CA ARG A 468 9.38 -16.67 21.81
C ARG A 468 9.50 -15.82 23.08
N ASP A 469 10.21 -14.69 23.01
CA ASP A 469 10.42 -13.79 24.15
C ASP A 469 9.29 -12.74 24.28
N ALA A 470 8.37 -12.67 23.30
CA ALA A 470 7.32 -11.66 23.25
C ALA A 470 6.43 -11.65 24.51
N SER A 471 6.08 -12.83 25.06
CA SER A 471 5.25 -12.90 26.27
C SER A 471 5.96 -12.27 27.48
N THR A 472 7.26 -12.54 27.64
CA THR A 472 8.08 -11.94 28.70
C THR A 472 8.13 -10.43 28.56
N ILE A 473 8.37 -9.94 27.35
CA ILE A 473 8.45 -8.50 27.05
C ILE A 473 7.11 -7.83 27.37
N LEU A 474 6.01 -8.34 26.83
CA LEU A 474 4.67 -7.76 27.01
C LEU A 474 4.23 -7.77 28.48
N ASN A 475 4.49 -8.86 29.23
CA ASN A 475 4.14 -8.94 30.64
C ASN A 475 4.90 -7.90 31.48
N ARG A 476 6.20 -7.70 31.21
CA ARG A 476 6.98 -6.65 31.91
C ARG A 476 6.48 -5.25 31.56
N MET A 477 6.10 -5.00 30.31
CA MET A 477 5.51 -3.72 29.90
C MET A 477 4.17 -3.45 30.60
N LEU A 478 3.31 -4.47 30.73
CA LEU A 478 2.03 -4.36 31.44
C LEU A 478 2.24 -4.11 32.94
N ALA A 479 3.14 -4.86 33.58
CA ALA A 479 3.47 -4.65 34.99
C ALA A 479 4.02 -3.24 35.26
N ALA A 480 4.88 -2.71 34.39
CA ALA A 480 5.36 -1.34 34.49
C ALA A 480 4.21 -0.32 34.40
N ARG A 481 3.25 -0.54 33.48
CA ARG A 481 2.06 0.30 33.34
C ARG A 481 1.17 0.29 34.58
N GLU A 482 1.01 -0.87 35.22
CA GLU A 482 0.15 -1.05 36.40
C GLU A 482 0.79 -0.50 37.69
N SER A 483 2.09 -0.66 37.86
CA SER A 483 2.84 -0.20 39.04
C SER A 483 2.76 1.31 39.31
N ARG A 484 2.32 2.10 38.32
CA ARG A 484 2.19 3.56 38.39
C ARG A 484 0.75 4.08 38.28
N GLN A 485 -0.28 3.25 38.43
CA GLN A 485 -1.62 3.76 38.75
C GLN A 485 -1.75 3.83 40.28
N PRO A 486 -1.57 4.99 40.95
CA PRO A 486 -1.76 5.07 42.39
C PRO A 486 -3.25 5.23 42.68
N GLY A 487 -3.82 4.31 43.48
CA GLY A 487 -5.02 4.55 44.28
C GLY A 487 -6.33 4.82 43.53
N MET A 488 -7.03 3.75 43.16
CA MET A 488 -8.50 3.76 43.09
C MET A 488 -9.05 2.64 43.96
N GLN A 489 -8.73 2.69 45.25
CA GLN A 489 -9.43 2.01 46.32
C GLN A 489 -9.94 3.07 47.32
N ASP A 490 -11.21 2.93 47.67
CA ASP A 490 -11.98 3.57 48.75
C ASP A 490 -12.39 5.05 48.59
N ARG A 491 -13.43 5.25 47.76
CA ARG A 491 -14.59 6.08 48.15
C ARG A 491 -15.87 5.32 47.81
N GLU A 492 -16.38 4.58 48.79
CA GLU A 492 -17.79 4.20 48.84
C GLU A 492 -18.61 5.47 49.16
N ASP A 493 -19.11 6.14 48.12
CA ASP A 493 -20.33 6.95 48.23
C ASP A 493 -21.44 6.17 47.49
N PRO A 494 -22.61 5.91 48.10
CA PRO A 494 -23.67 5.19 47.43
C PRO A 494 -24.36 6.13 46.43
N MET A 495 -24.21 5.85 45.13
CA MET A 495 -25.01 6.49 44.08
C MET A 495 -25.77 5.47 43.21
N PRO A 496 -26.93 5.88 42.65
CA PRO A 496 -28.09 5.02 42.41
C PRO A 496 -27.97 4.17 41.12
N PRO A 497 -28.82 3.14 40.95
CA PRO A 497 -28.60 2.11 39.94
C PRO A 497 -28.89 2.63 38.54
N GLY A 498 -27.88 2.60 37.67
CA GLY A 498 -28.06 2.91 36.26
C GLY A 498 -26.82 2.66 35.42
N THR A 499 -26.94 1.76 34.45
CA THR A 499 -25.99 1.51 33.34
C THR A 499 -24.67 0.81 33.66
N ARG A 500 -24.76 -0.50 33.89
CA ARG A 500 -23.64 -1.43 33.61
C ARG A 500 -23.35 -1.47 32.12
N GLY A 501 -22.07 -1.45 31.76
CA GLY A 501 -21.59 -2.22 30.60
C GLY A 501 -20.74 -1.50 29.57
N LYS A 502 -19.66 -0.82 29.95
CA LYS A 502 -18.46 -0.68 29.08
C LYS A 502 -17.20 -0.66 29.91
N LEU A 503 -16.53 -1.80 30.02
CA LEU A 503 -15.10 -1.92 30.31
C LEU A 503 -14.69 -3.38 30.15
N LYS A 504 -13.94 -3.67 29.09
CA LYS A 504 -12.75 -4.54 29.07
C LYS A 504 -12.07 -4.33 27.73
N LYS A 505 -10.90 -3.70 27.79
CA LYS A 505 -9.97 -3.46 26.69
C LYS A 505 -8.92 -4.55 26.70
#